data_AF-A0A0G4HMV1-F1
#
_entry.id   AF-A0A0G4HMV1-F1
#
_cell.length_a   1.000
_cell.length_b   1.000
_cell.length_c   1.000
_cell.angle_alpha   90.00
_cell.angle_beta   90.00
_cell.angle_gamma   90.00
#
_symmetry.space_group_name_H-M   'P 1'
#
loop_
_entity.id
_entity.type
_entity.pdbx_description
1 polymer ?
#
loop_
_entity_poly.entity_id
_entity_poly.type
_entity_poly.pdbx_seq_one_letter_code
_entity_poly.pdbx_strand_id
1 'polypeptide(L)'
;MLSLKLFWKFSSLSKELLTLRYSPDLCTGLGGIAANLSSVSERSCLLDLLQNCIDRDDVGALQQLLPLRKLKGTIPGLLGRAIEKEVESCFELISEDSVLFCSPEISDQLHSLKPKMLRNLLEKKVLDPNMWIKANWPSDAEIENGKRCP
;
A
#
# COMPACT_ATOMS: atom_id res chain seq x y z
N MET A 1 22.19 16.79 1.51
CA MET A 1 21.52 15.54 1.10
C MET A 1 20.54 15.87 -0.03
N LEU A 2 20.44 15.03 -1.05
CA LEU A 2 19.51 15.20 -2.17
C LEU A 2 18.08 14.89 -1.73
N SER A 3 17.09 15.68 -2.19
CA SER A 3 15.68 15.32 -2.00
C SER A 3 15.32 14.11 -2.85
N LEU A 4 14.25 13.40 -2.48
CA LEU A 4 13.75 12.23 -3.24
C LEU A 4 13.52 12.57 -4.72
N LYS A 5 12.91 13.72 -5.00
CA LYS A 5 12.67 14.19 -6.38
C LYS A 5 13.96 14.38 -7.17
N LEU A 6 14.96 15.03 -6.57
CA LEU A 6 16.25 15.27 -7.23
C LEU A 6 17.01 13.97 -7.44
N PHE A 7 16.98 13.07 -6.46
CA PHE A 7 17.57 11.74 -6.60
C PHE A 7 16.89 10.93 -7.70
N TRP A 8 15.56 10.97 -7.79
CA TRP A 8 14.84 10.22 -8.83
C TRP A 8 15.22 10.70 -10.23
N LYS A 9 15.35 12.02 -10.40
CA LYS A 9 15.86 12.62 -11.65
C LYS A 9 17.32 12.26 -11.89
N PHE A 10 18.19 12.42 -10.89
CA PHE A 10 19.62 12.15 -11.02
C PHE A 10 19.91 10.69 -11.37
N SER A 11 19.26 9.75 -10.67
CA SER A 11 19.37 8.31 -10.94
C SER A 11 18.82 7.89 -12.30
N SER A 12 18.02 8.74 -12.97
CA SER A 12 17.52 8.46 -14.32
C SER A 12 18.51 8.84 -15.43
N LEU A 13 19.60 9.54 -15.12
CA LEU A 13 20.54 10.08 -16.12
C LEU A 13 21.50 9.02 -16.68
N SER A 14 21.76 7.93 -15.94
CA SER A 14 22.64 6.85 -16.40
C SER A 14 22.20 5.49 -15.84
N LYS A 15 22.57 4.40 -16.54
CA LYS A 15 22.25 3.04 -16.09
C LYS A 15 22.97 2.69 -14.79
N GLU A 16 24.19 3.16 -14.63
CA GLU A 16 25.00 3.00 -13.43
C GLU A 16 24.30 3.69 -12.24
N LEU A 17 23.84 4.94 -12.43
CA LEU A 17 23.12 5.67 -11.39
C LEU A 17 21.74 5.07 -11.09
N LEU A 18 21.12 4.40 -12.06
CA LEU A 18 19.85 3.71 -11.84
C LEU A 18 20.01 2.53 -10.87
N THR A 19 21.18 1.88 -10.83
CA THR A 19 21.46 0.81 -9.86
C THR A 19 21.39 1.29 -8.41
N LEU A 20 21.64 2.58 -8.16
CA LEU A 20 21.55 3.18 -6.82
C LEU A 20 20.14 3.11 -6.24
N ARG A 21 19.10 3.00 -7.08
CA ARG A 21 17.71 2.86 -6.61
C ARG A 21 17.45 1.54 -5.88
N TYR A 22 18.19 0.50 -6.21
CA TYR A 22 18.08 -0.81 -5.59
C TYR A 22 19.02 -0.97 -4.39
N SER A 23 19.96 -0.04 -4.20
CA SER A 23 20.89 -0.11 -3.08
C SER A 23 20.19 0.28 -1.78
N PRO A 24 20.18 -0.61 -0.77
CA PRO A 24 19.68 -0.28 0.57
C PRO A 24 20.67 0.59 1.37
N ASP A 25 21.83 0.94 0.79
CA ASP A 25 22.86 1.73 1.46
C ASP A 25 22.31 3.09 1.93
N LEU A 26 22.55 3.39 3.22
CA LEU A 26 22.17 4.62 3.88
C LEU A 26 22.98 5.83 3.41
N CYS A 27 24.16 5.62 2.83
CA CYS A 27 25.05 6.71 2.43
C CYS A 27 24.83 7.17 0.98
N THR A 28 24.50 6.24 0.08
CA THR A 28 24.49 6.51 -1.37
C THR A 28 23.20 6.09 -2.09
N GLY A 29 22.37 5.28 -1.44
CA GLY A 29 21.18 4.68 -2.03
C GLY A 29 19.87 5.29 -1.53
N LEU A 30 18.79 4.58 -1.85
CA LEU A 30 17.43 4.94 -1.48
C LEU A 30 17.23 4.97 0.05
N GLY A 31 18.01 4.17 0.80
CA GLY A 31 17.98 4.11 2.26
C GLY A 31 18.32 5.45 2.94
N GLY A 32 19.30 6.19 2.41
CA GLY A 32 19.69 7.50 2.95
C GLY A 32 18.62 8.58 2.79
N ILE A 33 17.84 8.48 1.71
CA ILE A 33 16.74 9.41 1.44
C ILE A 33 15.52 9.05 2.29
N ALA A 34 15.25 7.76 2.47
CA ALA A 34 14.15 7.28 3.30
C ALA A 34 14.29 7.69 4.79
N ALA A 35 15.52 7.81 5.29
CA ALA A 35 15.82 8.33 6.62
C ALA A 35 15.33 9.78 6.80
N ASN A 36 15.39 10.58 5.72
CA ASN A 36 15.04 12.01 5.73
C ASN A 36 13.58 12.32 5.43
N LEU A 37 12.68 11.35 5.25
CA LEU A 37 11.24 11.60 5.01
C LEU A 37 10.48 12.17 6.24
N SER A 38 11.15 12.93 7.11
CA SER A 38 10.58 13.53 8.31
C SER A 38 9.72 14.75 8.00
N SER A 39 9.97 15.45 6.88
CA SER A 39 9.14 16.61 6.50
C SER A 39 7.82 16.19 5.85
N VAL A 40 6.79 17.02 6.01
CA VAL A 40 5.50 16.85 5.31
C VAL A 40 5.69 16.94 3.80
N SER A 41 6.51 17.89 3.33
CA SER A 41 6.78 18.09 1.91
C SER A 41 7.42 16.88 1.22
N GLU A 42 8.30 16.16 1.91
CA GLU A 42 8.93 14.97 1.34
C GLU A 42 7.97 13.78 1.32
N ARG A 43 7.10 13.65 2.33
CA ARG A 43 6.03 12.65 2.32
C ARG A 43 5.02 12.90 1.20
N SER A 44 4.63 14.16 0.97
CA SER A 44 3.80 14.53 -0.18
C SER A 44 4.50 14.20 -1.51
N CYS A 45 5.79 14.54 -1.65
CA CYS A 45 6.54 14.22 -2.85
C CYS A 45 6.67 12.71 -3.11
N LEU A 46 6.81 11.91 -2.06
CA LEU A 46 6.81 10.46 -2.14
C LEU A 46 5.45 9.92 -2.58
N LEU A 47 4.35 10.44 -2.01
CA LEU A 47 3.00 10.07 -2.42
C LEU A 47 2.77 10.39 -3.90
N ASP A 48 3.13 11.59 -4.33
CA ASP A 48 3.04 11.99 -5.74
C ASP A 48 3.86 11.05 -6.63
N LEU A 49 5.06 10.66 -6.21
CA LEU A 49 5.91 9.75 -6.97
C LEU A 49 5.28 8.36 -7.08
N LEU A 50 4.73 7.82 -6.00
CA LEU A 50 4.03 6.53 -5.98
C LEU A 50 2.79 6.54 -6.85
N GLN A 51 1.98 7.60 -6.78
CA GLN A 51 0.81 7.77 -7.64
C GLN A 51 1.22 7.87 -9.12
N ASN A 52 2.30 8.58 -9.44
CA ASN A 52 2.82 8.63 -10.80
C ASN A 52 3.33 7.28 -11.30
N CYS A 53 3.92 6.45 -10.43
CA CYS A 53 4.30 5.08 -10.78
C CYS A 53 3.05 4.24 -11.12
N ILE A 54 2.00 4.34 -10.31
CA ILE A 54 0.72 3.64 -10.54
C ILE A 54 0.07 4.12 -11.84
N ASP A 55 -0.02 5.43 -12.06
CA ASP A 55 -0.61 6.03 -13.26
C ASP A 55 0.09 5.58 -14.56
N ARG A 56 1.33 5.08 -14.46
CA ARG A 56 2.14 4.58 -15.58
C ARG A 56 2.35 3.07 -15.58
N ASP A 57 1.73 2.35 -14.64
CA ASP A 57 1.93 0.92 -14.36
C ASP A 57 3.43 0.53 -14.21
N ASP A 58 4.23 1.44 -13.63
CA ASP A 58 5.67 1.25 -13.42
C ASP A 58 5.94 0.40 -12.16
N VAL A 59 5.75 -0.90 -12.33
CA VAL A 59 5.95 -1.91 -11.28
C VAL A 59 7.37 -1.89 -10.72
N GLY A 60 8.38 -1.69 -11.58
CA GLY A 60 9.79 -1.72 -11.16
C GLY A 60 10.14 -0.55 -10.23
N ALA A 61 9.68 0.65 -10.55
CA ALA A 61 9.84 1.80 -9.66
C ALA A 61 9.07 1.62 -8.35
N LEU A 62 7.85 1.06 -8.42
CA LEU A 62 7.03 0.82 -7.24
C LEU A 62 7.66 -0.23 -6.30
N GLN A 63 8.26 -1.28 -6.84
CA GLN A 63 9.03 -2.28 -6.08
C GLN A 63 10.26 -1.70 -5.38
N GLN A 64 10.89 -0.66 -5.95
CA GLN A 64 12.01 0.03 -5.29
C GLN A 64 11.53 0.92 -4.12
N LEU A 65 10.36 1.55 -4.28
CA LEU A 65 9.85 2.54 -3.33
C LEU A 65 9.09 1.93 -2.14
N LEU A 66 8.27 0.90 -2.35
CA LEU A 66 7.43 0.30 -1.30
C LEU A 66 8.22 -0.25 -0.09
N PRO A 67 9.42 -0.86 -0.27
CA PRO A 67 10.23 -1.35 0.85
C PRO A 67 10.82 -0.23 1.72
N LEU A 68 10.95 0.99 1.19
CA LEU A 68 11.46 2.11 1.97
C LEU A 68 10.60 2.24 3.23
N ARG A 69 11.22 2.24 4.41
CA ARG A 69 10.56 2.52 5.70
C ARG A 69 9.31 1.67 6.02
N LYS A 70 9.14 0.50 5.41
CA LYS A 70 7.92 -0.32 5.50
C LYS A 70 6.65 0.45 5.08
N LEU A 71 6.75 1.25 4.02
CA LEU A 71 5.63 2.08 3.56
C LEU A 71 4.42 1.25 3.06
N LYS A 72 4.64 -0.02 2.73
CA LYS A 72 3.59 -0.95 2.33
C LYS A 72 2.52 -1.06 3.44
N GLY A 73 1.27 -0.72 3.08
CA GLY A 73 0.14 -0.67 4.01
C GLY A 73 0.01 0.61 4.85
N THR A 74 0.95 1.56 4.75
CA THR A 74 0.90 2.83 5.52
C THR A 74 0.45 4.04 4.70
N ILE A 75 0.46 3.91 3.38
CA ILE A 75 0.09 5.00 2.47
C ILE A 75 -1.33 4.74 1.97
N PRO A 76 -2.34 5.48 2.46
CA PRO A 76 -3.71 5.35 1.97
C PRO A 76 -3.82 5.80 0.51
N GLY A 77 -4.82 5.30 -0.20
CA GLY A 77 -5.19 5.74 -1.54
C GLY A 77 -4.42 5.08 -2.69
N LEU A 78 -3.33 4.34 -2.45
CA LEU A 78 -2.58 3.69 -3.53
C LEU A 78 -3.40 2.58 -4.21
N LEU A 79 -4.10 1.76 -3.43
CA LEU A 79 -4.93 0.69 -3.97
C LEU A 79 -6.14 1.24 -4.73
N GLY A 80 -6.82 2.24 -4.15
CA GLY A 80 -7.92 2.93 -4.84
C GLY A 80 -7.47 3.60 -6.14
N ARG A 81 -6.27 4.19 -6.16
CA ARG A 81 -5.70 4.77 -7.39
C ARG A 81 -5.45 3.71 -8.46
N ALA A 82 -4.93 2.54 -8.07
CA ALA A 82 -4.71 1.43 -9.01
C ALA A 82 -6.02 0.89 -9.60
N ILE A 83 -7.08 0.85 -8.80
CA ILE A 83 -8.45 0.52 -9.26
C ILE A 83 -8.96 1.59 -10.23
N GLU A 84 -8.87 2.87 -9.87
CA GLU A 84 -9.30 4.00 -10.71
C GLU A 84 -8.59 4.02 -12.08
N LYS A 85 -7.28 3.71 -12.09
CA LYS A 85 -6.47 3.66 -13.31
C LYS A 85 -6.52 2.34 -14.05
N GLU A 86 -7.22 1.36 -13.47
CA GLU A 86 -7.35 0.01 -14.02
C GLU A 86 -6.01 -0.68 -14.34
N VAL A 87 -4.97 -0.39 -13.56
CA VAL A 87 -3.61 -0.91 -13.75
C VAL A 87 -3.42 -2.21 -12.97
N GLU A 88 -3.44 -3.33 -13.69
CA GLU A 88 -3.47 -4.66 -13.06
C GLU A 88 -2.14 -5.04 -12.41
N SER A 89 -0.99 -4.68 -13.01
CA SER A 89 0.32 -5.12 -12.52
C SER A 89 0.73 -4.41 -11.24
N CYS A 90 0.55 -3.07 -11.17
CA CYS A 90 0.71 -2.33 -9.93
C CYS A 90 -0.30 -2.77 -8.86
N PHE A 91 -1.56 -3.05 -9.24
CA PHE A 91 -2.57 -3.56 -8.31
C PHE A 91 -2.16 -4.88 -7.68
N GLU A 92 -1.68 -5.85 -8.48
CA GLU A 92 -1.19 -7.13 -7.99
C GLU A 92 -0.09 -6.94 -6.95
N LEU A 93 0.90 -6.09 -7.24
CA LEU A 93 2.01 -5.80 -6.31
C LEU A 93 1.54 -5.17 -4.99
N ILE A 94 0.62 -4.22 -5.06
CA ILE A 94 0.11 -3.51 -3.87
C ILE A 94 -0.76 -4.44 -3.02
N SER A 95 -1.56 -5.29 -3.66
CA SER A 95 -2.46 -6.26 -3.00
C SER A 95 -1.72 -7.38 -2.26
N GLU A 96 -0.45 -7.66 -2.57
CA GLU A 96 0.29 -8.78 -1.96
C GLU A 96 0.60 -8.60 -0.47
N ASP A 97 0.92 -7.38 -0.03
CA ASP A 97 1.14 -7.10 1.41
C ASP A 97 0.21 -5.99 1.91
N SER A 98 -1.04 -5.95 1.42
CA SER A 98 -2.08 -5.19 2.11
C SER A 98 -2.30 -5.87 3.46
N VAL A 99 -1.50 -5.46 4.45
CA VAL A 99 -1.61 -5.88 5.84
C VAL A 99 -3.02 -5.51 6.31
N LEU A 100 -3.91 -6.50 6.28
CA LEU A 100 -5.11 -6.68 7.11
C LEU A 100 -6.17 -5.58 7.17
N PHE A 101 -6.03 -4.49 6.40
CA PHE A 101 -7.05 -3.46 6.31
C PHE A 101 -7.58 -3.41 4.90
N CYS A 102 -8.81 -3.90 4.73
CA CYS A 102 -9.65 -3.45 3.64
C CYS A 102 -9.78 -1.94 3.80
N SER A 103 -9.05 -1.20 2.98
CA SER A 103 -9.15 0.24 2.98
C SER A 103 -10.61 0.62 2.66
N PRO A 104 -11.22 1.59 3.35
CA PRO A 104 -12.58 2.08 3.05
C PRO A 104 -12.77 2.40 1.55
N GLU A 105 -11.67 2.76 0.90
CA GLU A 105 -11.54 2.99 -0.54
C GLU A 105 -12.08 1.83 -1.41
N ILE A 106 -11.90 0.56 -1.00
CA ILE A 106 -12.41 -0.59 -1.76
C ILE A 106 -13.95 -0.61 -1.71
N SER A 107 -14.55 -0.24 -0.59
CA SER A 107 -16.01 -0.22 -0.44
C SER A 107 -16.64 0.77 -1.41
N ASP A 108 -16.07 1.97 -1.50
CA ASP A 108 -16.58 3.03 -2.37
C ASP A 108 -16.34 2.73 -3.85
N GLN A 109 -15.27 2.00 -4.17
CA GLN A 109 -14.85 1.67 -5.53
C GLN A 109 -15.21 0.24 -5.96
N LEU A 110 -16.04 -0.47 -5.20
CA LEU A 110 -16.43 -1.85 -5.49
C LEU A 110 -17.11 -1.98 -6.86
N HIS A 111 -17.85 -0.95 -7.27
CA HIS A 111 -18.55 -0.90 -8.54
C HIS A 111 -17.62 -0.71 -9.75
N SER A 112 -16.43 -0.14 -9.55
CA SER A 112 -15.42 0.07 -10.60
C SER A 112 -14.39 -1.06 -10.69
N LEU A 113 -14.44 -2.04 -9.79
CA LEU A 113 -13.50 -3.15 -9.77
C LEU A 113 -13.74 -4.13 -10.93
N LYS A 114 -12.69 -4.37 -11.73
CA LYS A 114 -12.72 -5.41 -12.77
C LYS A 114 -12.91 -6.79 -12.14
N PRO A 115 -13.62 -7.73 -12.81
CA PRO A 115 -13.82 -9.09 -12.29
C PRO A 115 -12.51 -9.82 -11.92
N LYS A 116 -11.44 -9.60 -12.69
CA LYS A 116 -10.12 -10.18 -12.42
C LYS A 116 -9.49 -9.62 -11.13
N MET A 117 -9.59 -8.32 -10.92
CA MET A 117 -9.10 -7.64 -9.71
C MET A 117 -9.90 -8.06 -8.48
N LEU A 118 -11.22 -8.16 -8.58
CA LEU A 118 -12.09 -8.65 -7.51
C LEU A 118 -11.75 -10.10 -7.14
N ARG A 119 -11.60 -10.97 -8.14
CA ARG A 119 -11.18 -12.36 -7.93
C ARG A 119 -9.85 -12.42 -7.17
N ASN A 120 -8.87 -11.61 -7.57
CA ASN A 120 -7.57 -11.53 -6.92
C ASN A 120 -7.69 -11.09 -5.44
N LEU A 121 -8.54 -10.11 -5.12
CA LEU A 121 -8.78 -9.69 -3.73
C LEU A 121 -9.39 -10.79 -2.87
N LEU A 122 -10.33 -11.56 -3.44
CA LEU A 122 -10.99 -12.67 -2.76
C LEU A 122 -10.01 -13.84 -2.56
N GLU A 123 -9.26 -14.21 -3.59
CA GLU A 123 -8.28 -15.31 -3.55
C GLU A 123 -7.14 -15.00 -2.56
N LYS A 124 -6.67 -13.75 -2.52
CA LYS A 124 -5.65 -13.28 -1.57
C LYS A 124 -6.21 -12.97 -0.18
N LYS A 125 -7.51 -13.16 0.06
CA LYS A 125 -8.22 -12.83 1.32
C LYS A 125 -8.03 -11.39 1.80
N VAL A 126 -7.77 -10.47 0.87
CA VAL A 126 -7.79 -9.02 1.15
C VAL A 126 -9.23 -8.58 1.40
N LEU A 127 -10.16 -9.16 0.64
CA LEU A 127 -11.60 -9.17 0.91
C LEU A 127 -12.00 -10.57 1.38
N ASP A 128 -12.34 -10.73 2.66
CA ASP A 128 -12.93 -11.97 3.16
C ASP A 128 -14.47 -11.82 3.17
N PRO A 129 -15.23 -12.73 2.53
CA PRO A 129 -16.70 -12.70 2.54
C PRO A 129 -17.30 -12.70 3.95
N ASN A 130 -16.58 -13.19 4.96
CA ASN A 130 -17.01 -13.20 6.35
C ASN A 130 -16.78 -11.87 7.08
N MET A 131 -16.11 -10.89 6.47
CA MET A 131 -15.97 -9.53 7.05
C MET A 131 -17.32 -8.81 7.22
N TRP A 132 -18.38 -9.28 6.56
CA TRP A 132 -19.73 -8.73 6.67
C TRP A 132 -20.60 -9.39 7.74
N ILE A 133 -20.06 -10.37 8.49
CA ILE A 133 -20.79 -10.94 9.62
C ILE A 133 -20.72 -9.90 10.75
N LYS A 134 -21.84 -9.19 10.99
CA LYS A 134 -22.06 -8.54 12.28
C LYS A 134 -21.86 -9.64 13.33
N ALA A 135 -20.78 -9.57 14.09
CA ALA A 135 -20.69 -10.40 15.28
C ALA A 135 -21.91 -10.00 16.13
N ASN A 136 -22.81 -10.92 16.39
CA ASN A 136 -23.80 -10.70 17.43
C ASN A 136 -23.02 -10.87 18.72
N TRP A 137 -22.33 -9.81 19.17
CA TRP A 137 -21.81 -9.79 20.53
C TRP A 137 -23.02 -9.96 21.43
N PRO A 138 -23.11 -11.02 22.26
CA PRO A 138 -24.15 -11.08 23.26
C PRO A 138 -23.97 -9.83 24.13
N SER A 139 -24.97 -8.95 24.11
CA SER A 139 -25.03 -7.85 25.05
C SER A 139 -24.85 -8.43 26.45
N ASP A 140 -24.04 -7.79 27.30
CA ASP A 140 -23.69 -8.26 28.66
C ASP A 140 -24.91 -8.57 29.56
N ALA A 141 -26.13 -8.29 29.10
CA ALA A 141 -27.40 -8.63 29.71
C ALA A 141 -27.74 -10.15 29.73
N GLU A 142 -27.05 -11.01 28.98
CA GLU A 142 -27.34 -12.46 28.96
C GLU A 142 -26.45 -13.30 29.88
N ILE A 143 -25.41 -12.72 30.51
CA ILE A 143 -24.49 -13.45 31.40
C ILE A 143 -25.07 -13.66 32.81
N GLU A 144 -26.13 -12.95 33.21
CA GLU A 144 -26.67 -13.04 34.58
C GLU A 144 -27.62 -14.23 34.86
N ASN A 145 -27.94 -15.10 33.88
CA ASN A 145 -28.84 -16.23 34.11
C ASN A 145 -28.16 -17.62 34.13
N GLY A 146 -26.85 -17.67 34.35
CA GLY A 146 -26.10 -18.91 34.61
C GLY A 146 -25.98 -19.21 36.10
N LYS A 147 -27.00 -19.85 36.68
CA LYS A 147 -27.05 -20.32 38.07
C LYS A 147 -25.71 -20.85 38.59
N ARG A 148 -25.21 -20.24 39.67
CA ARG A 148 -24.17 -20.78 40.54
C ARG A 148 -24.79 -21.98 41.29
N CYS A 149 -24.43 -23.20 40.91
CA CYS A 149 -24.75 -24.40 41.69
C CYS A 149 -23.78 -24.53 42.88
N PRO A 150 -24.23 -25.13 44.00
CA PRO A 150 -23.47 -25.26 45.25
C PRO A 150 -22.25 -26.18 45.15
#